data_AF-A0A3D9CIQ3-F1
#
_entry.id   AF-A0A3D9CIQ3-F1
#
_cell.length_a   1.000
_cell.length_b   1.000
_cell.length_c   1.000
_cell.angle_alpha   90.00
_cell.angle_beta   90.00
_cell.angle_gamma   90.00
#
_symmetry.space_group_name_H-M   'P 1'
#
loop_
_entity.id
_entity.type
_entity.pdbx_description
1 polymer ?
#
loop_
_entity_poly.entity_id
_entity_poly.type
_entity_poly.pdbx_seq_one_letter_code
_entity_poly.pdbx_strand_id
1 'polypeptide(L)' 'MADNQRFLERNKQVRMFFDNLERKNPNWRIGALEKVTADQFFISERTVRAILKESGIYQST' A
#
# COMPACT_ATOMS: atom_id res chain seq x y z
N MET A 1 -7.54 0.43 22.54
CA MET A 1 -6.39 0.01 21.70
C MET A 1 -6.86 -0.97 20.60
N ALA A 2 -7.86 -0.62 19.79
CA ALA A 2 -8.42 -1.51 18.75
C ALA A 2 -8.31 -0.91 17.33
N ASP A 3 -8.37 0.42 17.21
CA ASP A 3 -8.22 1.14 15.93
C ASP A 3 -6.88 0.91 15.24
N ASN A 4 -5.78 0.80 16.01
CA ASN A 4 -4.46 0.58 15.43
C ASN A 4 -4.36 -0.77 14.69
N GLN A 5 -5.09 -1.80 15.13
CA GLN A 5 -4.92 -3.13 14.55
C GLN A 5 -5.55 -3.24 13.16
N ARG A 6 -6.72 -2.62 12.94
CA ARG A 6 -7.34 -2.53 11.61
C ARG A 6 -6.50 -1.70 10.65
N PHE A 7 -5.91 -0.61 11.14
CA PHE A 7 -5.02 0.23 10.36
C PHE A 7 -3.75 -0.53 9.92
N LEU A 8 -3.11 -1.24 10.85
CA LEU A 8 -1.93 -2.05 10.57
C LEU A 8 -2.24 -3.20 9.60
N GLU A 9 -3.37 -3.87 9.78
CA GLU A 9 -3.81 -4.95 8.89
C GLU A 9 -4.05 -4.45 7.46
N ARG A 10 -4.73 -3.32 7.28
CA ARG A 10 -4.89 -2.69 5.96
C ARG A 10 -3.53 -2.36 5.33
N ASN A 11 -2.60 -1.78 6.09
CA ASN A 11 -1.29 -1.42 5.56
C ASN A 11 -0.51 -2.66 5.08
N LYS A 12 -0.60 -3.78 5.82
CA LYS A 12 -0.04 -5.06 5.41
C LYS A 12 -0.68 -5.58 4.13
N GLN A 13 -2.01 -5.51 4.02
CA GLN A 13 -2.74 -5.90 2.82
C GLN A 13 -2.37 -5.05 1.61
N VAL A 14 -2.20 -3.74 1.79
CA VAL A 14 -1.72 -2.82 0.74
C VAL A 14 -0.35 -3.25 0.20
N ARG A 15 0.62 -3.54 1.10
CA ARG A 15 1.96 -4.02 0.72
C ARG A 15 1.88 -5.34 -0.07
N MET A 16 1.16 -6.32 0.49
CA MET A 16 0.99 -7.63 -0.16
C MET A 16 0.33 -7.52 -1.54
N PHE A 17 -0.68 -6.67 -1.69
CA PHE A 17 -1.35 -6.45 -2.96
C PHE A 17 -0.41 -5.79 -3.99
N PHE A 18 0.31 -4.74 -3.59
CA PHE A 18 1.26 -4.05 -4.44
C PHE A 18 2.35 -5.00 -4.95
N ASP A 19 2.97 -5.78 -4.06
CA ASP A 19 4.02 -6.75 -4.43
C ASP A 19 3.50 -7.81 -5.41
N ASN A 20 2.28 -8.30 -5.21
CA ASN A 20 1.66 -9.26 -6.12
C ASN A 20 1.36 -8.62 -7.49
N LEU A 21 0.90 -7.37 -7.49
CA LEU A 21 0.62 -6.63 -8.71
C LEU A 21 1.90 -6.34 -9.50
N GLU A 22 2.98 -5.96 -8.83
CA GLU A 22 4.30 -5.75 -9.42
C GLU A 22 4.86 -7.05 -10.03
N ARG A 23 4.78 -8.18 -9.30
CA ARG A 23 5.21 -9.49 -9.81
C ARG A 23 4.42 -9.94 -11.05
N LYS A 24 3.12 -9.67 -11.08
CA LYS A 24 2.26 -9.99 -12.24
C LYS A 24 2.49 -9.05 -13.42
N ASN A 25 2.95 -7.82 -13.16
CA ASN A 25 3.08 -6.77 -14.17
C ASN A 25 4.46 -6.07 -14.07
N PRO A 26 5.58 -6.78 -14.30
CA PRO A 26 6.92 -6.23 -14.07
C PRO A 26 7.27 -5.04 -14.97
N ASN A 27 6.56 -4.87 -16.10
CA ASN A 27 6.78 -3.77 -17.04
C ASN A 27 5.96 -2.51 -16.72
N TRP A 28 5.10 -2.54 -15.70
CA TRP A 28 4.27 -1.40 -15.36
C TRP A 28 5.07 -0.35 -14.59
N ARG A 29 4.75 0.92 -14.84
CA ARG A 29 5.34 2.02 -14.06
C ARG A 29 4.81 1.95 -12.63
N ILE A 30 5.67 2.28 -11.66
CA ILE A 30 5.29 2.34 -10.24
C ILE A 30 4.03 3.17 -10.01
N GLY A 31 3.89 4.33 -10.66
CA GLY A 31 2.68 5.16 -10.53
C GLY A 31 1.39 4.46 -10.99
N ALA A 32 1.47 3.58 -11.99
CA ALA A 32 0.30 2.78 -12.40
C ALA A 32 -0.04 1.71 -11.35
N LEU A 33 0.98 1.05 -10.79
CA LEU A 33 0.82 0.08 -9.70
C LEU A 33 0.23 0.75 -8.44
N GLU A 34 0.72 1.94 -8.09
CA GLU A 34 0.22 2.75 -6.98
C GLU A 34 -1.23 3.16 -7.18
N LYS A 35 -1.62 3.58 -8.40
CA LYS A 35 -3.00 3.93 -8.74
C LYS A 35 -3.96 2.76 -8.60
N VAL A 36 -3.64 1.60 -9.18
CA VAL A 36 -4.49 0.41 -9.07
C VAL A 36 -4.62 -0.05 -7.62
N THR A 37 -3.53 0.04 -6.85
CA THR A 37 -3.56 -0.27 -5.41
C THR A 37 -4.40 0.76 -4.64
N ALA A 38 -4.30 2.04 -4.97
CA ALA A 38 -5.10 3.11 -4.37
C ALA A 38 -6.60 2.90 -4.60
N ASP A 39 -6.98 2.59 -5.84
CA ASP A 39 -8.36 2.32 -6.24
C ASP A 39 -8.93 1.08 -5.51
N GLN A 40 -8.12 0.01 -5.34
CA GLN A 40 -8.52 -1.22 -4.64
C GLN A 40 -8.82 -1.00 -3.15
N PHE A 41 -8.09 -0.11 -2.49
CA PHE A 41 -8.19 0.12 -1.05
C PHE A 41 -8.91 1.43 -0.68
N PHE A 42 -9.43 2.15 -1.67
CA PHE A 42 -10.11 3.44 -1.50
C PHE A 42 -9.27 4.47 -0.73
N ILE A 43 -7.97 4.52 -1.02
CA ILE A 43 -7.00 5.48 -0.44
C ILE A 43 -6.30 6.27 -1.53
N SER A 44 -5.56 7.31 -1.18
CA SER A 44 -4.80 8.07 -2.18
C SER A 44 -3.51 7.33 -2.60
N GLU A 45 -3.05 7.54 -3.84
CA GLU A 45 -1.74 7.06 -4.33
C GLU A 45 -0.60 7.50 -3.40
N ARG A 46 -0.68 8.73 -2.87
CA ARG A 46 0.29 9.26 -1.89
C ARG A 46 0.29 8.45 -0.60
N THR A 47 -0.88 7.98 -0.15
CA THR A 47 -1.01 7.11 1.02
C THR A 47 -0.41 5.74 0.75
N VAL A 48 -0.69 5.13 -0.41
CA VAL A 48 -0.05 3.87 -0.83
C VAL A 48 1.47 4.02 -0.79
N ARG A 49 2.01 5.07 -1.42
CA ARG A 49 3.45 5.35 -1.42
C ARG A 49 4.02 5.52 -0.02
N ALA A 50 3.30 6.17 0.90
CA ALA A 50 3.74 6.33 2.29
C ALA A 50 3.76 4.99 3.05
N ILE A 51 2.77 4.12 2.79
CA ILE A 51 2.72 2.75 3.35
C ILE A 51 3.89 1.90 2.84
N LEU A 52 4.20 1.98 1.55
CA LEU A 52 5.30 1.24 0.92
C LEU A 52 6.68 1.72 1.39
N LYS A 53 6.86 3.04 1.52
CA LYS A 53 8.12 3.65 1.98
C LYS A 53 8.30 3.61 3.49
N GLU A 54 7.34 3.06 4.23
CA GLU A 54 7.32 3.04 5.69
C GLU A 54 7.61 4.43 6.28
N SER A 55 6.99 5.48 5.75
CA SER A 55 7.25 6.85 6.17
C SER A 55 6.16 7.39 7.10
N GLY A 56 6.54 8.23 8.06
CA GLY A 56 5.60 8.82 9.02
C GLY A 56 4.91 7.77 9.91
N ILE A 57 3.59 7.88 10.08
CA ILE A 57 2.78 6.97 10.93
C ILE A 57 2.64 5.54 10.37
N TYR A 58 3.27 5.24 9.24
CA TYR A 58 3.20 3.95 8.56
C TYR A 58 4.46 3.10 8.77
N GLN A 59 5.36 3.52 9.66
CA GLN A 59 6.50 2.72 10.10
C GLN A 59 6.01 1.45 10.82
N SER A 60 6.52 0.30 10.40
CA SER A 60 6.42 -0.93 11.20
C SER A 60 7.45 -0.81 12.33
N THR A 61 7.07 -0.18 13.45
CA THR A 61 7.81 -0.28 14.71
C THR A 61 7.62 -1.66 15.32
#